data_AF-A0A3D2EJA8-F1
#
_entry.id   AF-A0A3D2EJA8-F1
#
_cell.length_a   1.000
_cell.length_b   1.000
_cell.length_c   1.000
_cell.angle_alpha   90.00
_cell.angle_beta   90.00
_cell.angle_gamma   90.00
#
_symmetry.space_group_name_H-M   'P 1'
#
loop_
_entity.id
_entity.type
_entity.pdbx_description
1 polymer ?
#
loop_
_entity_poly.entity_id
_entity_poly.type
_entity_poly.pdbx_seq_one_letter_code
_entity_poly.pdbx_strand_id
1 'polypeptide(L)'
;MDKMEAVLDNPYILITDKKISNIQEILPLLEQIVQSGAKLLIVAEDVEGEALTTLIVNKLRGTFNVVAVKAPGYGDRRKAMLEDIAILTGGQVISEELGLDLKEATMAQLGRAKSVKVQKENTVIVDGEGDKEAIAARISQIKKQIEETTSDFDKEKLQER
;
A
#
# COMPACT_ATOMS: atom_id res chain seq x y z
N MET A 1 -24.93 -4.43 -15.39
CA MET A 1 -24.08 -3.29 -15.01
C MET A 1 -22.73 -3.85 -14.65
N ASP A 2 -21.70 -3.51 -15.44
CA ASP A 2 -20.33 -3.77 -15.00
C ASP A 2 -20.10 -2.98 -13.71
N LYS A 3 -19.63 -3.66 -12.67
CA LYS A 3 -19.24 -2.99 -11.43
C LYS A 3 -17.96 -2.21 -11.74
N MET A 4 -17.96 -0.90 -11.48
CA MET A 4 -16.78 -0.05 -11.58
C MET A 4 -15.81 -0.38 -10.44
N GLU A 5 -15.19 -1.56 -10.50
CA GLU A 5 -14.28 -2.08 -9.49
C GLU A 5 -13.07 -2.75 -10.14
N ALA A 6 -11.91 -2.65 -9.48
CA ALA A 6 -10.73 -3.42 -9.81
C ALA A 6 -10.54 -4.50 -8.73
N VAL A 7 -10.37 -5.76 -9.16
CA VAL A 7 -10.11 -6.88 -8.27
C VAL A 7 -8.76 -7.48 -8.62
N LEU A 8 -7.90 -7.63 -7.62
CA LEU A 8 -6.59 -8.24 -7.73
C LEU A 8 -6.53 -9.44 -6.79
N ASP A 9 -6.51 -10.65 -7.33
CA ASP A 9 -6.22 -11.87 -6.54
C ASP A 9 -4.72 -12.11 -6.44
N ASN A 10 -4.27 -12.46 -5.24
CA ASN A 10 -2.88 -12.71 -4.86
C ASN A 10 -1.89 -11.59 -5.28
N PRO A 11 -2.20 -10.29 -5.06
CA PRO A 11 -1.32 -9.21 -5.49
C PRO A 11 -0.09 -9.08 -4.58
N TYR A 12 0.96 -8.51 -5.17
CA TYR A 12 1.97 -7.78 -4.43
C TYR A 12 1.46 -6.38 -4.08
N ILE A 13 1.94 -5.82 -2.98
CA ILE A 13 1.51 -4.52 -2.47
C ILE A 13 2.76 -3.67 -2.20
N LEU A 14 2.99 -2.67 -3.05
CA LEU A 14 3.98 -1.63 -2.80
C LEU A 14 3.38 -0.59 -1.85
N ILE A 15 4.11 -0.28 -0.78
CA ILE A 15 3.68 0.63 0.28
C ILE A 15 4.75 1.70 0.43
N THR A 16 4.41 2.95 0.18
CA THR A 16 5.34 4.08 0.29
C THR A 16 4.61 5.33 0.76
N ASP A 17 5.30 6.17 1.51
CA ASP A 17 4.84 7.52 1.86
C ASP A 17 5.24 8.55 0.81
N LYS A 18 5.97 8.15 -0.24
CA LYS A 18 6.40 9.02 -1.33
C LYS A 18 5.30 9.31 -2.34
N LYS A 19 5.39 10.48 -2.95
CA LYS A 19 4.73 10.81 -4.21
C LYS A 19 5.50 10.21 -5.39
N ILE A 20 4.80 9.54 -6.30
CA ILE A 20 5.37 8.95 -7.51
C ILE A 20 4.94 9.78 -8.72
N SER A 21 5.85 10.61 -9.22
CA SER A 21 5.62 11.46 -10.41
C SER A 21 6.38 10.99 -11.65
N ASN A 22 7.48 10.25 -11.45
CA ASN A 22 8.35 9.71 -12.50
C ASN A 22 8.35 8.18 -12.49
N ILE A 23 8.06 7.56 -13.63
CA ILE A 23 7.99 6.09 -13.70
C ILE A 23 9.33 5.42 -13.41
N GLN A 24 10.45 6.10 -13.66
CA GLN A 24 11.80 5.60 -13.45
C GLN A 24 12.09 5.28 -11.96
N GLU A 25 11.32 5.83 -11.02
CA GLU A 25 11.45 5.52 -9.60
C GLU A 25 10.96 4.10 -9.25
N ILE A 26 10.03 3.55 -10.03
CA ILE A 26 9.46 2.21 -9.78
C ILE A 26 9.66 1.25 -10.95
N LEU A 27 10.27 1.70 -12.06
CA LEU A 27 10.47 0.87 -13.25
C LEU A 27 11.21 -0.44 -12.96
N PRO A 28 12.31 -0.47 -12.17
CA PRO A 28 12.99 -1.73 -11.85
C PRO A 28 12.10 -2.74 -11.12
N LEU A 29 11.20 -2.25 -10.26
CA LEU A 29 10.24 -3.09 -9.55
C LEU A 29 9.11 -3.57 -10.48
N LEU A 30 8.60 -2.68 -11.35
CA LEU A 30 7.58 -3.03 -12.33
C LEU A 30 8.06 -4.11 -13.30
N GLU A 31 9.33 -4.06 -13.73
CA GLU A 31 9.91 -5.10 -14.57
C GLU A 31 9.90 -6.47 -13.88
N GLN A 32 10.23 -6.54 -12.59
CA GLN A 32 10.15 -7.78 -11.80
C GLN A 32 8.70 -8.29 -11.68
N ILE A 33 7.73 -7.38 -11.47
CA ILE A 33 6.31 -7.71 -11.43
C ILE A 33 5.83 -8.29 -12.77
N VAL A 34 6.23 -7.68 -13.88
CA VAL A 34 5.87 -8.19 -15.22
C VAL A 34 6.49 -9.55 -15.49
N GLN A 35 7.77 -9.74 -15.16
CA GLN A 35 8.46 -11.02 -15.35
C GLN A 35 7.81 -12.15 -14.53
N SER A 36 7.30 -11.84 -13.34
CA SER A 36 6.57 -12.81 -12.51
C SER A 36 5.11 -13.01 -12.93
N GLY A 37 4.58 -12.20 -13.86
CA GLY A 37 3.17 -12.20 -14.26
C GLY A 37 2.21 -11.80 -13.13
N ALA A 38 2.73 -11.16 -12.07
CA ALA A 38 1.97 -10.88 -10.87
C ALA A 38 1.13 -9.60 -10.97
N LYS A 39 0.18 -9.47 -10.06
CA LYS A 39 -0.65 -8.26 -9.89
C LYS A 39 0.00 -7.34 -8.85
N LEU A 40 -0.12 -6.04 -9.04
CA LEU A 40 0.44 -5.04 -8.13
C LEU A 40 -0.61 -4.04 -7.67
N LEU A 41 -0.75 -3.87 -6.35
CA LEU A 41 -1.34 -2.68 -5.76
C LEU A 41 -0.22 -1.71 -5.39
N ILE A 42 -0.34 -0.45 -5.78
CA ILE A 42 0.53 0.64 -5.33
C ILE A 42 -0.26 1.50 -4.34
N VAL A 43 0.22 1.57 -3.10
CA VAL A 43 -0.26 2.49 -2.07
C VAL A 43 0.82 3.55 -1.84
N ALA A 44 0.59 4.76 -2.32
CA ALA A 44 1.55 5.86 -2.30
C ALA A 44 0.89 7.15 -1.80
N GLU A 45 1.65 8.19 -1.41
CA GLU A 45 1.05 9.49 -1.10
C GLU A 45 0.21 10.01 -2.28
N ASP A 46 0.78 9.96 -3.48
CA ASP A 46 0.10 10.23 -4.73
C ASP A 46 0.82 9.52 -5.88
N VAL A 47 0.09 9.25 -6.95
CA VAL A 47 0.65 8.78 -8.22
C VAL A 47 0.13 9.71 -9.30
N GLU A 48 1.02 10.50 -9.89
CA GLU A 48 0.62 11.60 -10.77
C GLU A 48 1.51 11.75 -12.00
N GLY A 49 1.16 12.71 -12.84
CA GLY A 49 1.98 13.14 -13.97
C GLY A 49 2.31 12.03 -14.97
N GLU A 50 3.59 11.92 -15.30
CA GLU A 50 4.11 10.97 -16.27
C GLU A 50 3.99 9.53 -15.75
N ALA A 51 4.26 9.28 -14.46
CA ALA A 51 4.09 7.96 -13.87
C ALA A 51 2.66 7.43 -14.00
N LEU A 52 1.64 8.22 -13.64
CA LEU A 52 0.23 7.81 -13.76
C LEU A 52 -0.15 7.51 -15.21
N THR A 53 0.27 8.36 -16.14
CA THR A 53 0.00 8.19 -17.58
C THR A 53 0.62 6.89 -18.09
N THR A 54 1.87 6.61 -17.72
CA THR A 54 2.59 5.40 -18.11
C THR A 54 1.95 4.14 -17.54
N LEU A 55 1.49 4.16 -16.28
CA LEU A 55 0.76 3.05 -15.68
C LEU A 55 -0.56 2.76 -16.41
N ILE A 56 -1.35 3.80 -16.73
CA ILE A 56 -2.62 3.66 -17.45
C ILE A 56 -2.40 3.06 -18.84
N VAL A 57 -1.45 3.59 -19.62
CA VAL A 57 -1.17 3.11 -20.98
C VAL A 57 -0.73 1.64 -20.96
N ASN A 58 0.15 1.26 -20.04
CA ASN A 58 0.60 -0.12 -19.92
C ASN A 58 -0.48 -1.07 -19.39
N LYS A 59 -1.37 -0.60 -18.51
CA LYS A 59 -2.53 -1.37 -18.07
C LYS A 59 -3.50 -1.66 -19.22
N LEU A 60 -3.80 -0.65 -20.06
CA LEU A 60 -4.65 -0.81 -21.25
C LEU A 60 -4.05 -1.74 -22.30
N ARG A 61 -2.71 -1.76 -22.41
CA ARG A 61 -1.98 -2.70 -23.29
C ARG A 61 -1.88 -4.11 -22.72
N GLY A 62 -2.25 -4.31 -21.46
CA GLY A 62 -2.12 -5.59 -20.76
C GLY A 62 -0.70 -5.91 -20.28
N THR A 63 0.24 -4.98 -20.39
CA THR A 63 1.63 -5.14 -19.93
C THR A 63 1.69 -5.16 -18.40
N PHE A 64 1.02 -4.21 -17.74
CA PHE A 64 1.00 -4.11 -16.28
C PHE A 64 -0.37 -4.52 -15.75
N ASN A 65 -0.39 -5.44 -14.77
CA ASN A 65 -1.60 -5.70 -13.99
C ASN A 65 -1.56 -4.93 -12.67
N VAL A 66 -1.74 -3.61 -12.76
CA VAL A 66 -1.51 -2.67 -11.66
C VAL A 66 -2.77 -1.86 -11.32
N VAL A 67 -2.92 -1.52 -10.05
CA VAL A 67 -3.85 -0.50 -9.54
C VAL A 67 -3.09 0.40 -8.58
N ALA A 68 -3.26 1.71 -8.69
CA ALA A 68 -2.66 2.68 -7.78
C ALA A 68 -3.76 3.40 -6.98
N VAL A 69 -3.52 3.57 -5.68
CA VAL A 69 -4.42 4.27 -4.75
C VAL A 69 -3.60 5.18 -3.83
N LYS A 70 -4.24 6.24 -3.33
CA LYS A 70 -3.61 7.09 -2.32
C LYS A 70 -3.56 6.38 -0.99
N ALA A 71 -2.47 6.60 -0.26
CA ALA A 71 -2.30 6.18 1.11
C ALA A 71 -3.40 6.83 1.98
N PRO A 72 -3.98 6.09 2.95
CA PRO A 72 -5.03 6.62 3.80
C PRO A 72 -4.47 7.65 4.78
N GLY A 73 -5.25 8.70 5.06
CA GLY A 73 -4.88 9.73 6.03
C GLY A 73 -3.84 10.75 5.54
N TYR A 74 -3.36 11.56 6.47
CA TYR A 74 -2.41 12.64 6.25
C TYR A 74 -1.42 12.77 7.41
N GLY A 75 -0.26 13.40 7.16
CA GLY A 75 0.78 13.61 8.18
C GLY A 75 1.22 12.31 8.86
N ASP A 76 1.45 12.37 10.17
CA ASP A 76 1.89 11.21 10.97
C ASP A 76 0.88 10.07 10.98
N ARG A 77 -0.43 10.38 10.83
CA ARG A 77 -1.47 9.36 10.73
C ARG A 77 -1.30 8.51 9.47
N ARG A 78 -0.92 9.13 8.34
CA ARG A 78 -0.64 8.39 7.10
C ARG A 78 0.51 7.41 7.30
N LYS A 79 1.61 7.87 7.91
CA LYS A 79 2.77 7.03 8.21
C LYS A 79 2.37 5.84 9.09
N ALA A 80 1.60 6.10 10.14
CA ALA A 80 1.11 5.06 11.04
C ALA A 80 0.19 4.04 10.34
N MET A 81 -0.70 4.49 9.44
CA MET A 81 -1.59 3.61 8.68
C MET A 81 -0.87 2.85 7.56
N LEU A 82 0.16 3.43 6.93
CA LEU A 82 1.02 2.71 5.99
C LEU A 82 1.76 1.56 6.70
N GLU A 83 2.26 1.82 7.91
CA GLU A 83 2.86 0.79 8.75
C GLU A 83 1.84 -0.30 9.12
N ASP A 84 0.58 0.06 9.41
CA ASP A 84 -0.48 -0.93 9.67
C ASP A 84 -0.71 -1.84 8.45
N ILE A 85 -0.75 -1.26 7.25
CA ILE A 85 -0.89 -2.01 5.99
C ILE A 85 0.34 -2.91 5.78
N ALA A 86 1.55 -2.40 6.04
CA ALA A 86 2.79 -3.16 5.89
C ALA A 86 2.80 -4.38 6.82
N ILE A 87 2.50 -4.18 8.11
CA ILE A 87 2.41 -5.26 9.10
C ILE A 87 1.31 -6.27 8.73
N LEU A 88 0.12 -5.80 8.32
CA LEU A 88 -0.99 -6.67 7.91
C LEU A 88 -0.61 -7.57 6.72
N THR A 89 0.16 -7.04 5.79
CA THR A 89 0.47 -7.70 4.51
C THR A 89 1.86 -8.34 4.48
N GLY A 90 2.65 -8.21 5.55
CA GLY A 90 4.02 -8.70 5.60
C GLY A 90 5.01 -7.92 4.73
N GLY A 91 4.65 -6.70 4.32
CA GLY A 91 5.50 -5.81 3.53
C GLY A 91 6.32 -4.85 4.40
N GLN A 92 7.07 -3.98 3.74
CA GLN A 92 7.81 -2.88 4.34
C GLN A 92 7.41 -1.55 3.69
N VAL A 93 7.24 -0.50 4.50
CA VAL A 93 7.03 0.85 3.96
C VAL A 93 8.36 1.36 3.38
N ILE A 94 8.37 1.63 2.08
CA ILE A 94 9.53 2.23 1.40
C ILE A 94 9.48 3.74 1.62
N SER A 95 10.35 4.25 2.50
CA SER A 95 10.40 5.66 2.90
C SER A 95 11.84 6.15 2.98
N GLU A 96 12.09 7.37 2.48
CA GLU A 96 13.41 8.02 2.59
C GLU A 96 13.78 8.31 4.05
N GLU A 97 12.79 8.52 4.93
CA GLU A 97 13.02 8.72 6.37
C GLU A 97 13.59 7.46 7.06
N LEU A 98 13.32 6.28 6.48
CA LEU A 98 13.87 5.00 6.94
C LEU A 98 15.16 4.63 6.17
N GLY A 99 15.68 5.53 5.34
CA GLY A 99 16.88 5.30 4.53
C GLY A 99 16.66 4.36 3.35
N LEU A 100 15.41 4.18 2.90
CA LEU A 100 15.08 3.30 1.78
C LEU A 100 14.83 4.12 0.51
N ASP A 101 15.40 3.67 -0.61
CA ASP A 101 15.11 4.23 -1.94
C ASP A 101 14.06 3.38 -2.66
N LEU A 102 13.07 4.06 -3.24
CA LEU A 102 12.02 3.44 -4.05
C LEU A 102 12.60 2.74 -5.30
N LYS A 103 13.69 3.27 -5.86
CA LYS A 103 14.39 2.65 -7.00
C LYS A 103 15.06 1.33 -6.65
N GLU A 104 15.42 1.16 -5.39
CA GLU A 104 16.09 -0.04 -4.87
C GLU A 104 15.10 -1.04 -4.25
N ALA A 105 13.81 -0.72 -4.26
CA ALA A 105 12.78 -1.59 -3.71
C ALA A 105 12.78 -2.95 -4.40
N THR A 106 12.68 -4.00 -3.60
CA THR A 106 12.70 -5.40 -4.05
C THR A 106 11.35 -6.07 -3.81
N MET A 107 11.10 -7.16 -4.53
CA MET A 107 9.89 -7.98 -4.36
C MET A 107 9.73 -8.51 -2.92
N ALA A 108 10.83 -8.70 -2.18
CA ALA A 108 10.82 -9.17 -0.79
C ALA A 108 10.27 -8.13 0.20
N GLN A 109 10.25 -6.85 -0.17
CA GLN A 109 9.72 -5.76 0.65
C GLN A 109 8.24 -5.49 0.36
N LEU A 110 7.68 -6.12 -0.68
CA LEU A 110 6.28 -5.95 -1.03
C LEU A 110 5.40 -6.79 -0.13
N GLY A 111 4.28 -6.21 0.30
CA GLY A 111 3.23 -6.94 1.00
C GLY A 111 2.51 -7.92 0.08
N ARG A 112 1.80 -8.86 0.70
CA ARG A 112 0.98 -9.88 0.04
C ARG A 112 -0.39 -9.96 0.71
N ALA A 113 -1.39 -10.28 -0.10
CA ALA A 113 -2.74 -10.55 0.37
C ALA A 113 -3.43 -11.54 -0.56
N LYS A 114 -4.46 -12.23 -0.09
CA LYS A 114 -5.28 -13.10 -0.93
C LYS A 114 -6.04 -12.34 -2.00
N SER A 115 -6.61 -11.19 -1.65
CA SER A 115 -7.27 -10.33 -2.63
C SER A 115 -7.31 -8.86 -2.21
N VAL A 116 -7.34 -7.99 -3.21
CA VAL A 116 -7.58 -6.56 -3.05
C VAL A 116 -8.72 -6.15 -3.96
N LYS A 117 -9.67 -5.38 -3.43
CA LYS A 117 -10.75 -4.76 -4.19
C LYS A 117 -10.66 -3.25 -4.07
N VAL A 118 -10.62 -2.56 -5.21
CA VAL A 118 -10.60 -1.10 -5.29
C VAL A 118 -11.86 -0.62 -5.98
N GLN A 119 -12.56 0.28 -5.31
CA GLN A 119 -13.72 1.01 -5.84
C GLN A 119 -13.41 2.50 -5.82
N LYS A 120 -14.32 3.32 -6.35
CA LYS A 120 -14.14 4.78 -6.46
C LYS A 120 -13.68 5.44 -5.15
N GLU A 121 -14.24 5.02 -4.01
CA GLU A 121 -14.02 5.67 -2.71
C GLU A 121 -13.35 4.76 -1.67
N ASN A 122 -13.11 3.49 -1.97
CA ASN A 122 -12.57 2.54 -0.99
C ASN A 122 -11.58 1.54 -1.60
N THR A 123 -10.69 1.05 -0.74
CA THR A 123 -9.80 -0.08 -1.02
C THR A 123 -9.93 -1.07 0.12
N VAL A 124 -10.15 -2.34 -0.19
CA VAL A 124 -10.29 -3.42 0.78
C VAL A 124 -9.22 -4.46 0.50
N ILE A 125 -8.34 -4.68 1.48
CA ILE A 125 -7.32 -5.72 1.47
C ILE A 125 -7.85 -6.88 2.33
N VAL A 126 -7.89 -8.09 1.77
CA VAL A 126 -8.48 -9.28 2.42
C VAL A 126 -7.41 -10.36 2.57
N ASP A 127 -7.36 -10.94 3.77
CA ASP A 127 -6.40 -11.99 4.17
C ASP A 127 -4.95 -11.58 3.81
N GLY A 128 -4.44 -10.53 4.46
CA GLY A 128 -3.04 -10.14 4.37
C GLY A 128 -2.13 -11.26 4.91
N GLU A 129 -0.98 -11.47 4.28
CA GLU A 129 -0.06 -12.57 4.61
C GLU A 129 1.02 -12.16 5.65
N GLY A 130 0.72 -11.14 6.47
CA GLY A 130 1.60 -10.70 7.54
C GLY A 130 1.73 -11.70 8.68
N ASP A 131 2.83 -11.57 9.43
CA ASP A 131 3.08 -12.41 10.61
C ASP A 131 2.04 -12.15 11.72
N LYS A 132 1.48 -13.21 12.27
CA LYS A 132 0.39 -13.12 13.25
C LYS A 132 0.85 -12.49 14.57
N GLU A 133 2.09 -12.72 14.98
CA GLU A 133 2.64 -12.15 16.22
C GLU A 133 2.89 -10.65 16.03
N ALA A 134 3.43 -10.25 14.88
CA ALA A 134 3.62 -8.85 14.52
C ALA A 134 2.27 -8.08 14.47
N ILE A 135 1.24 -8.67 13.87
CA ILE A 135 -0.11 -8.09 13.84
C ILE A 135 -0.67 -7.96 15.26
N ALA A 136 -0.56 -8.99 16.09
CA ALA A 136 -1.03 -8.95 17.48
C ALA A 136 -0.29 -7.89 18.32
N ALA A 137 1.02 -7.78 18.13
CA ALA A 137 1.84 -6.76 18.77
C ALA A 137 1.41 -5.34 18.34
N ARG A 138 1.13 -5.15 17.05
CA ARG A 138 0.65 -3.87 16.52
C ARG A 138 -0.71 -3.46 17.10
N ILE A 139 -1.66 -4.39 17.17
CA ILE A 139 -2.96 -4.16 17.81
C ILE A 139 -2.78 -3.79 19.29
N SER A 140 -1.89 -4.49 20.01
CA SER A 140 -1.62 -4.18 21.41
C SER A 140 -1.00 -2.79 21.59
N GLN A 141 -0.11 -2.37 20.69
CA GLN A 141 0.47 -1.02 20.70
C GLN A 141 -0.60 0.05 20.54
N ILE A 142 -1.52 -0.11 19.58
CA ILE A 142 -2.60 0.85 19.32
C ILE A 142 -3.57 0.90 20.51
N LYS A 143 -3.94 -0.25 21.09
CA LYS A 143 -4.78 -0.31 22.30
C LYS A 143 -4.18 0.46 23.47
N LYS A 144 -2.87 0.33 23.68
CA LYS A 144 -2.17 1.10 24.72
C LYS A 144 -2.20 2.61 24.44
N GLN A 145 -2.02 3.02 23.19
CA GLN A 145 -2.14 4.44 22.79
C GLN A 145 -3.54 5.01 23.07
N ILE A 146 -4.59 4.21 22.90
CA ILE A 146 -5.97 4.60 23.22
C ILE A 146 -6.15 4.86 24.71
N GLU A 147 -5.54 4.04 25.57
CA GLU A 147 -5.61 4.20 27.03
C GLU A 147 -4.84 5.43 27.53
N GLU A 148 -3.73 5.77 26.86
CA GLU A 148 -2.86 6.88 27.25
C GLU A 148 -3.37 8.26 26.78
N THR A 149 -4.16 8.32 25.71
CA THR A 149 -4.69 9.59 25.20
C THR A 149 -5.91 10.08 26.00
N THR A 150 -5.97 11.39 26.23
CA THR A 150 -7.12 12.06 26.87
C THR A 150 -8.05 12.73 25.85
N SER A 151 -7.73 12.69 24.56
CA SER A 151 -8.50 13.29 23.48
C SER A 151 -9.46 12.27 22.88
N ASP A 152 -10.76 12.53 22.94
CA ASP A 152 -11.77 11.62 22.36
C ASP A 152 -11.66 11.52 20.84
N PHE A 153 -11.24 12.61 20.18
CA PHE A 153 -10.94 12.60 18.76
C PHE A 153 -9.79 11.63 18.43
N ASP A 154 -8.71 11.64 19.21
CA ASP A 154 -7.57 10.74 18.98
C ASP A 154 -7.95 9.29 19.28
N LYS A 155 -8.79 9.05 20.31
CA LYS A 155 -9.32 7.71 20.59
C LYS A 155 -10.13 7.17 19.42
N GLU A 156 -11.04 7.96 18.85
CA GLU A 156 -11.83 7.56 17.68
C GLU A 156 -10.90 7.20 16.51
N LYS A 157 -9.89 8.03 16.22
CA LYS A 157 -8.96 7.78 15.10
C LYS A 157 -8.01 6.61 15.31
N LEU A 158 -7.69 6.27 16.55
CA LEU A 158 -6.96 5.05 16.90
C LEU A 158 -7.85 3.80 16.85
N GLN A 159 -9.14 3.90 17.19
CA GLN A 159 -10.09 2.79 17.07
C GLN A 159 -10.39 2.42 15.61
N GLU A 160 -10.28 3.37 14.69
CA GLU A 160 -10.37 3.12 13.24
C GLU A 160 -9.19 2.28 12.68
N ARG A 161 -8.08 2.18 13.42
CA ARG A 161 -6.85 1.47 13.04
C ARG A 161 -6.79 0.10 13.68
#